data_AF-A0AA51L4D3-F1
#
_entry.id   AF-A0AA51L4D3-F1
#
_cell.length_a   1.000
_cell.length_b   1.000
_cell.length_c   1.000
_cell.angle_alpha   90.00
_cell.angle_beta   90.00
_cell.angle_gamma   90.00
#
_symmetry.space_group_name_H-M   'P 1'
#
loop_
_entity.id
_entity.type
_entity.pdbx_description
1 polymer ?
#
loop_
_entity_poly.entity_id
_entity_poly.type
_entity_poly.pdbx_seq_one_letter_code
_entity_poly.pdbx_strand_id
1 'polypeptide(L)'
;MNKLLDDTLINFAEKLQLPEKIINSEDLPWVPFDDRQCHFKPLRFDFTTGTWTYLFKIKPNKTLTRHRHTGGSVIGFNIQGQWRYEERN
;
A
#
# COMPACT_ATOMS: atom_id res chain seq x y z
N MET A 1 14.07 -35.87 8.98
CA MET A 1 13.42 -34.70 8.37
C MET A 1 14.53 -33.85 7.75
N ASN A 2 14.68 -33.87 6.43
CA ASN A 2 15.73 -33.10 5.76
C ASN A 2 15.56 -31.63 6.14
N LYS A 3 16.63 -30.98 6.62
CA LYS A 3 16.66 -29.51 6.75
C LYS A 3 16.41 -28.98 5.35
N LEU A 4 15.18 -28.55 5.08
CA LEU A 4 14.74 -28.08 3.77
C LEU A 4 15.51 -26.82 3.32
N LEU A 5 16.22 -26.17 4.24
CA LEU A 5 17.01 -24.97 4.01
C LEU A 5 18.33 -25.06 4.78
N ASP A 6 19.44 -24.75 4.10
CA ASP A 6 20.77 -24.60 4.68
C ASP A 6 20.80 -23.35 5.58
N ASP A 7 21.36 -23.48 6.78
CA ASP A 7 21.51 -22.37 7.73
C ASP A 7 22.31 -21.21 7.10
N THR A 8 23.19 -21.50 6.15
CA THR A 8 23.92 -20.50 5.34
C THR A 8 22.98 -19.63 4.52
N LEU A 9 21.94 -20.21 3.92
CA LEU A 9 20.97 -19.49 3.09
C LEU A 9 20.09 -18.58 3.96
N ILE A 10 19.70 -19.05 5.14
CA ILE A 10 18.94 -18.28 6.14
C ILE A 10 19.77 -17.07 6.58
N ASN A 11 21.01 -17.30 7.03
CA ASN A 11 21.92 -16.23 7.47
C ASN A 11 22.23 -15.21 6.36
N PHE A 12 22.27 -15.64 5.10
CA PHE A 12 22.44 -14.73 3.96
C PHE A 12 21.19 -13.88 3.72
N ALA A 13 20.00 -14.47 3.76
CA ALA A 13 18.74 -13.75 3.60
C ALA A 13 18.55 -12.71 4.70
N GLU A 14 18.81 -13.06 5.96
CA GLU A 14 18.70 -12.15 7.11
C GLU A 14 19.63 -10.93 7.00
N LYS A 15 20.82 -11.10 6.41
CA LYS A 15 21.76 -9.97 6.19
C LYS A 15 21.27 -8.96 5.14
N LEU A 16 20.37 -9.38 4.24
CA LEU A 16 19.85 -8.53 3.15
C LEU A 16 18.44 -8.01 3.42
N GLN A 17 17.68 -8.69 4.28
CA GLN A 17 16.31 -8.31 4.61
C GLN A 17 16.30 -7.20 5.66
N LEU A 18 15.37 -6.26 5.48
CA LEU A 18 14.98 -5.39 6.58
C LEU A 18 14.18 -6.22 7.60
N PRO A 19 14.36 -5.98 8.91
CA PRO A 19 13.58 -6.68 9.91
C PRO A 19 12.09 -6.42 9.68
N GLU A 20 11.27 -7.44 9.95
CA GLU A 20 9.82 -7.29 9.94
C GLU A 20 9.41 -6.16 10.89
N LYS A 21 8.49 -5.33 10.44
CA LYS A 21 7.91 -4.27 11.26
C LYS A 21 6.40 -4.41 11.27
N ILE A 22 5.87 -4.52 12.47
CA ILE A 22 4.44 -4.42 12.72
C ILE A 22 4.15 -2.95 13.03
N ILE A 23 3.31 -2.34 12.19
CA ILE A 23 2.84 -0.97 12.40
C ILE A 23 1.34 -1.05 12.62
N ASN A 24 0.90 -0.61 13.79
CA ASN A 24 -0.51 -0.44 14.05
C ASN A 24 -1.02 0.77 13.27
N SER A 25 -1.95 0.55 12.34
CA SER A 25 -2.46 1.62 11.50
C SER A 25 -3.17 2.71 12.28
N GLU A 26 -3.71 2.43 13.46
CA GLU A 26 -4.41 3.44 14.27
C GLU A 26 -3.47 4.50 14.84
N ASP A 27 -2.19 4.18 14.97
CA ASP A 27 -1.16 5.12 15.44
C ASP A 27 -0.66 6.04 14.32
N LEU A 28 -1.05 5.78 13.07
CA LEU A 28 -0.64 6.57 11.90
C LEU A 28 -1.67 7.68 11.58
N PRO A 29 -1.20 8.91 11.27
CA PRO A 29 -2.08 10.02 10.98
C PRO A 29 -2.77 9.86 9.61
N TRP A 30 -3.97 10.42 9.50
CA TRP A 30 -4.57 10.74 8.21
C TRP A 30 -3.93 12.02 7.65
N VAL A 31 -3.43 11.93 6.43
CA VAL A 31 -2.79 13.04 5.71
C VAL A 31 -3.76 13.55 4.63
N PRO A 32 -4.05 14.87 4.56
CA PRO A 32 -4.84 15.43 3.47
C PRO A 32 -4.22 15.14 2.10
N PHE A 33 -5.03 14.67 1.15
CA PHE A 33 -4.60 14.39 -0.23
C PHE A 33 -4.93 15.52 -1.20
N ASP A 34 -6.09 16.16 -1.02
CA ASP A 34 -6.55 17.32 -1.80
C ASP A 34 -6.98 18.46 -0.85
N ASP A 35 -7.91 19.33 -1.28
CA ASP A 35 -8.59 20.37 -0.49
C ASP A 35 -9.45 19.80 0.67
N ARG A 36 -8.89 18.83 1.42
CA ARG A 36 -9.44 18.16 2.60
C ARG A 36 -10.73 17.37 2.34
N GLN A 37 -10.96 16.94 1.10
CA GLN A 37 -12.05 16.03 0.72
C GLN A 37 -11.59 14.58 0.68
N CYS A 38 -10.31 14.34 0.41
CA CYS A 38 -9.67 13.05 0.38
C CYS A 38 -8.50 13.03 1.37
N HIS A 39 -8.29 11.89 2.01
CA HIS A 39 -7.20 11.68 2.95
C HIS A 39 -6.57 10.32 2.69
N PHE A 40 -5.26 10.21 2.89
CA PHE A 40 -4.57 8.93 2.86
C PHE A 40 -3.87 8.66 4.19
N LYS A 41 -3.67 7.38 4.50
CA LYS A 41 -2.88 6.92 5.66
C LYS A 41 -1.71 6.07 5.14
N PRO A 42 -0.45 6.51 5.30
CA PRO A 42 0.70 5.84 4.70
C PRO A 42 1.10 4.58 5.48
N LEU A 43 0.91 3.39 4.90
CA LEU A 43 1.25 2.12 5.56
C LEU A 43 2.69 1.69 5.26
N ARG A 44 3.13 1.84 4.01
CA ARG A 44 4.50 1.51 3.59
C ARG A 44 4.93 2.32 2.37
N PHE A 45 6.18 2.74 2.37
CA PHE A 45 6.89 3.24 1.19
C PHE A 45 8.16 2.42 0.99
N ASP A 46 8.35 1.90 -0.21
CA ASP A 46 9.54 1.18 -0.62
C ASP A 46 10.20 1.94 -1.77
N PHE A 47 11.27 2.67 -1.45
CA PHE A 47 12.01 3.47 -2.42
C PHE A 47 12.86 2.63 -3.38
N THR A 48 13.17 1.38 -3.01
CA THR A 48 13.95 0.48 -3.87
C THR A 48 13.10 -0.01 -5.04
N THR A 49 11.84 -0.35 -4.78
CA THR A 49 10.92 -0.83 -5.81
C THR A 49 9.99 0.25 -6.37
N GLY A 50 9.95 1.43 -5.74
CA GLY A 50 8.99 2.49 -6.06
C GLY A 50 7.55 2.14 -5.69
N THR A 51 7.36 1.14 -4.82
CA THR A 51 6.03 0.68 -4.39
C THR A 51 5.59 1.36 -3.10
N TRP A 52 4.28 1.46 -2.93
CA TRP A 52 3.68 2.11 -1.79
C TRP A 52 2.33 1.48 -1.47
N THR A 53 1.95 1.53 -0.20
CA THR A 53 0.68 0.99 0.29
C THR A 53 0.08 1.97 1.28
N TYR A 54 -1.21 2.23 1.15
CA TYR A 54 -1.91 3.24 1.92
C TYR A 54 -3.39 2.89 2.05
N LEU A 55 -4.03 3.38 3.12
CA LEU A 55 -5.49 3.46 3.15
C LEU A 55 -5.92 4.78 2.52
N PHE A 56 -7.00 4.77 1.77
CA PHE A 56 -7.55 5.96 1.15
C PHE A 56 -8.99 6.19 1.57
N LYS A 57 -9.28 7.40 2.04
CA LYS A 57 -10.60 7.82 2.47
C LYS A 57 -11.04 8.99 1.61
N ILE A 58 -12.12 8.78 0.86
CA ILE A 58 -12.67 9.74 -0.08
C ILE A 58 -14.06 10.15 0.44
N LYS A 59 -14.38 11.44 0.42
CA LYS A 59 -15.75 11.89 0.69
C LYS A 59 -16.74 11.32 -0.34
N PRO A 60 -18.01 11.04 0.06
CA PRO A 60 -19.03 10.58 -0.88
C PRO A 60 -19.21 11.53 -2.08
N ASN A 61 -19.61 10.97 -3.23
CA ASN A 61 -19.87 11.69 -4.48
C ASN A 61 -18.67 12.47 -5.05
N LYS A 62 -17.45 12.06 -4.73
CA LYS A 62 -16.23 12.63 -5.29
C LYS A 62 -15.71 11.81 -6.46
N THR A 63 -15.50 12.47 -7.60
CA THR A 63 -14.71 11.92 -8.71
C THR A 63 -13.25 12.33 -8.53
N LEU A 64 -12.34 11.36 -8.63
CA LEU A 64 -10.90 11.60 -8.65
C LEU A 64 -10.45 11.96 -10.06
N THR A 65 -9.35 12.71 -10.16
CA THR A 65 -8.75 13.01 -11.46
C THR A 65 -8.31 11.73 -12.16
N ARG A 66 -8.60 11.65 -13.47
CA ARG A 66 -8.11 10.57 -14.33
C ARG A 66 -6.58 10.54 -14.31
N HIS A 67 -6.01 9.35 -14.12
CA HIS A 67 -4.57 9.15 -14.02
C HIS A 67 -4.15 7.85 -14.70
N ARG A 68 -2.85 7.74 -15.02
CA ARG A 68 -2.23 6.56 -15.62
C ARG A 68 -1.28 5.92 -14.62
N HIS A 69 -1.41 4.61 -14.42
CA HIS A 69 -0.42 3.83 -13.66
C HIS A 69 0.77 3.49 -14.55
N THR A 70 1.96 3.96 -14.17
CA THR A 70 3.20 3.74 -14.91
C THR A 70 4.02 2.56 -14.37
N GLY A 71 3.86 2.23 -13.09
CA GLY A 71 4.64 1.21 -12.37
C GLY A 71 4.07 -0.21 -12.39
N GLY A 72 3.08 -0.48 -13.24
CA GLY A 72 2.42 -1.79 -13.35
C GLY A 72 1.04 -1.84 -12.69
N SER A 73 0.71 -2.99 -12.10
CA SER A 73 -0.60 -3.30 -11.56
C SER A 73 -0.88 -2.58 -10.24
N VAL A 74 -2.13 -2.17 -10.05
CA VAL A 74 -2.63 -1.65 -8.76
C VAL A 74 -3.60 -2.65 -8.17
N ILE A 75 -3.41 -2.96 -6.89
CA ILE A 75 -4.31 -3.81 -6.12
C ILE A 75 -5.11 -2.90 -5.20
N GLY A 76 -6.44 -2.95 -5.34
CA GLY A 76 -7.37 -2.21 -4.48
C GLY A 76 -8.27 -3.18 -3.73
N PHE A 77 -8.45 -2.95 -2.43
CA PHE A 77 -9.41 -3.64 -1.60
C PHE A 77 -10.36 -2.63 -0.96
N ASN A 78 -11.66 -2.81 -1.17
CA ASN A 78 -12.66 -1.89 -0.65
C ASN A 78 -13.08 -2.31 0.77
N ILE A 79 -12.67 -1.55 1.77
CA ILE A 79 -13.02 -1.81 3.18
C ILE A 79 -14.46 -1.37 3.47
N GLN A 80 -14.87 -0.21 2.95
CA GLN A 80 -16.18 0.38 3.22
C GLN A 80 -16.62 1.29 2.09
N GLY A 81 -17.93 1.28 1.80
CA GLY A 81 -18.54 2.12 0.79
C GLY A 81 -18.52 1.47 -0.59
N GLN A 82 -18.72 2.27 -1.63
CA GLN A 82 -18.76 1.81 -3.01
C GLN A 82 -18.04 2.81 -3.91
N TRP A 83 -17.41 2.30 -4.95
CA TRP A 83 -16.77 3.10 -6.00
C TRP A 83 -16.82 2.32 -7.31
N ARG A 84 -16.60 3.01 -8.42
CA ARG A 84 -16.46 2.42 -9.74
C ARG A 84 -15.48 3.22 -10.58
N TYR A 85 -14.91 2.59 -11.59
CA TYR A 85 -14.31 3.34 -12.69
C TYR A 85 -15.42 3.93 -13.56
N GLU A 86 -15.30 5.19 -13.94
CA GLU A 86 -16.30 5.84 -14.80
C GLU A 86 -16.33 5.21 -16.20
N GLU A 87 -15.19 4.67 -16.64
CA GLU A 87 -14.98 4.06 -17.95
C GLU A 87 -15.45 2.60 -18.04
N ARG A 88 -15.77 1.97 -16.90
CA ARG A 88 -16.26 0.59 -16.86
C ARG A 88 -17.77 0.61 -16.57
N ASN A 89 -18.55 0.64 -17.66
CA ASN A 89 -20.00 0.43 -17.62
C ASN A 89 -20.33 -1.05 -17.54
#